data_AF-A0AAV3IEY8-F1
#
_entry.id   AF-A0AAV3IEY8-F1
#
_cell.length_a   1.000
_cell.length_b   1.000
_cell.length_c   1.000
_cell.angle_alpha   90.00
_cell.angle_beta   90.00
_cell.angle_gamma   90.00
#
_symmetry.space_group_name_H-M   'P 1'
#
loop_
_entity.id
_entity.type
_entity.pdbx_description
1 polymer ?
#
loop_
_entity_poly.entity_id
_entity_poly.type
_entity_poly.pdbx_seq_one_letter_code
_entity_poly.pdbx_strand_id
1 'polypeptide(L)'
;MVECQRIPYLGVHLTQVYIISLKESQRRLDTEKLILESNEKFKGRCVFQIFDAISPKHQDFEKLLQELYDAQSLLQSDWYHSYVGVGLTLPELGCYLSHYLLWKECVKLDQPVVILEDDVTLESHFMQALEDCLKSPFDFVRLYGCYWYYHETKFHVLPKEFVFPPFDHPFKNNPILEKFKKFFDVSRFLNLSTHKVIHYILKKIQKSYYATHEKEAFFLEHFYLTSVYVASTAGYYLTPKGAKTFMEATERFKIIEPV
;
A
#
# COMPACT_ATOMS: atom_id res chain seq x y z
N MET A 1 -8.55 -18.39 -26.39
CA MET A 1 -9.60 -18.56 -25.37
C MET A 1 -8.98 -19.37 -24.25
N VAL A 2 -8.48 -18.72 -23.20
CA VAL A 2 -7.97 -19.43 -22.03
C VAL A 2 -9.18 -19.63 -21.12
N GLU A 3 -9.56 -20.87 -20.96
CA GLU A 3 -10.65 -21.30 -20.09
C GLU A 3 -10.26 -20.92 -18.66
N CYS A 4 -10.93 -19.89 -18.12
CA CYS A 4 -10.82 -19.50 -16.72
C CYS A 4 -11.35 -20.68 -15.90
N GLN A 5 -10.43 -21.46 -15.31
CA GLN A 5 -10.77 -22.59 -14.47
C GLN A 5 -11.63 -22.08 -13.30
N ARG A 6 -12.91 -22.43 -13.33
CA ARG A 6 -13.81 -22.25 -12.20
C ARG A 6 -13.29 -23.08 -11.04
N ILE A 7 -12.73 -22.42 -10.03
CA ILE A 7 -12.41 -23.05 -8.74
C ILE A 7 -13.76 -23.44 -8.09
N PRO A 8 -13.99 -24.73 -7.78
CA PRO A 8 -15.22 -25.16 -7.14
C PRO A 8 -15.23 -24.68 -5.68
N TYR A 9 -16.14 -23.75 -5.36
CA TYR A 9 -16.41 -23.29 -4.00
C TYR A 9 -17.04 -24.42 -3.15
N LEU A 10 -16.20 -25.20 -2.47
CA LEU A 10 -16.59 -26.11 -1.40
C LEU A 10 -16.01 -25.57 -0.08
N GLY A 11 -16.84 -24.85 0.67
CA GLY A 11 -16.51 -24.15 1.91
C GLY A 11 -16.68 -22.64 1.72
N VAL A 12 -17.72 -22.03 2.31
CA VAL A 12 -17.89 -20.57 2.27
C VAL A 12 -16.87 -19.96 3.21
N HIS A 13 -15.64 -19.76 2.74
CA HIS A 13 -14.61 -19.04 3.49
C HIS A 13 -15.00 -17.56 3.52
N LEU A 14 -15.35 -17.08 4.72
CA LEU A 14 -15.68 -15.68 4.94
C LEU A 14 -14.42 -14.83 4.90
N THR A 15 -14.43 -13.77 4.08
CA THR A 15 -13.29 -12.85 4.01
C THR A 15 -13.09 -12.14 5.35
N GLN A 16 -11.87 -12.15 5.85
CA GLN A 16 -11.55 -11.50 7.12
C GLN A 16 -11.28 -10.00 6.87
N VAL A 17 -11.89 -9.15 7.69
CA VAL A 17 -11.69 -7.70 7.71
C VAL A 17 -11.11 -7.32 9.06
N TYR A 18 -9.85 -6.90 9.07
CA TYR A 18 -9.15 -6.46 10.27
C TYR A 18 -9.22 -4.95 10.38
N ILE A 19 -9.60 -4.46 11.56
CA ILE A 19 -9.45 -3.03 11.91
C ILE A 19 -8.32 -2.92 12.93
N ILE A 20 -7.26 -2.19 12.58
CA ILE A 20 -6.10 -1.94 13.45
C ILE A 20 -6.49 -0.83 14.41
N SER A 21 -6.61 -1.15 15.70
CA SER A 21 -6.90 -0.15 16.73
C SER A 21 -6.07 -0.39 17.98
N LEU A 22 -5.52 0.68 18.56
CA LEU A 22 -4.82 0.59 19.85
C LEU A 22 -5.83 0.27 20.95
N LYS A 23 -5.45 -0.66 21.85
CA LYS A 23 -6.33 -1.12 22.93
C LYS A 23 -6.76 0.02 23.88
N GLU A 24 -5.88 0.99 24.08
CA GLU A 24 -6.10 2.15 24.94
C GLU A 24 -6.64 3.37 24.18
N SER A 25 -6.93 3.26 22.87
CA SER A 25 -7.46 4.37 22.08
C SER A 25 -8.89 4.69 22.46
N GLN A 26 -9.23 5.99 22.51
CA GLN A 26 -10.63 6.40 22.65
C GLN A 26 -11.50 5.96 21.47
N ARG A 27 -10.91 5.84 20.26
CA ARG A 27 -11.58 5.35 19.04
C ARG A 27 -11.87 3.85 19.07
N ARG A 28 -11.30 3.12 20.03
CA ARG A 28 -11.49 1.67 20.17
C ARG A 28 -12.96 1.31 20.35
N LEU A 29 -13.71 2.11 21.12
CA LEU A 29 -15.15 1.91 21.34
C LEU A 29 -15.96 2.07 20.05
N ASP A 30 -15.62 3.07 19.24
CA ASP A 30 -16.26 3.30 17.93
C ASP A 30 -15.96 2.13 16.98
N THR A 31 -14.73 1.61 17.03
CA THR A 31 -14.32 0.43 16.27
C THR A 31 -15.10 -0.83 16.71
N GLU A 32 -15.23 -1.08 18.01
CA GLU A 32 -16.01 -2.20 18.53
C GLU A 32 -17.47 -2.13 18.07
N LYS A 33 -18.07 -0.93 18.12
CA LYS A 33 -19.42 -0.69 17.61
C LYS A 33 -19.51 -0.98 16.10
N LEU A 34 -18.59 -0.44 15.30
CA LEU A 34 -18.55 -0.65 13.85
C LEU A 34 -18.48 -2.14 13.51
N ILE A 35 -17.71 -2.92 14.27
CA ILE A 35 -17.56 -4.36 14.06
C ILE A 35 -18.86 -5.10 14.34
N LEU A 36 -19.52 -4.81 15.47
CA LEU A 36 -20.81 -5.43 15.81
C LEU A 36 -21.85 -5.17 14.72
N GLU A 37 -21.99 -3.90 14.32
CA GLU A 37 -22.94 -3.50 13.27
C GLU A 37 -22.59 -4.12 11.91
N SER A 38 -21.31 -4.16 11.54
CA SER A 38 -20.86 -4.72 10.27
C SER A 38 -20.99 -6.23 10.20
N ASN A 39 -20.74 -6.95 11.29
CA ASN A 39 -20.90 -8.40 11.36
C ASN A 39 -22.37 -8.84 11.27
N GLU A 40 -23.30 -8.05 11.81
CA GLU A 40 -24.73 -8.28 11.59
C GLU A 40 -25.12 -7.93 10.15
N LYS A 41 -24.69 -6.76 9.64
CA LYS A 41 -25.04 -6.29 8.30
C LYS A 41 -24.51 -7.17 7.17
N PHE A 42 -23.31 -7.72 7.32
CA PHE A 42 -22.60 -8.49 6.29
C PHE A 42 -22.45 -9.98 6.62
N LYS A 43 -23.31 -10.47 7.51
CA LYS A 43 -23.35 -11.86 7.96
C LYS A 43 -23.30 -12.84 6.78
N GLY A 44 -22.40 -13.81 6.86
CA GLY A 44 -22.23 -14.83 5.83
C GLY A 44 -21.43 -14.38 4.59
N ARG A 45 -20.90 -13.16 4.57
CA ARG A 45 -20.04 -12.66 3.47
C ARG A 45 -18.62 -12.33 3.96
N CYS A 46 -18.49 -11.64 5.08
CA CYS A 46 -17.21 -11.34 5.70
C CYS A 46 -17.31 -11.32 7.22
N VAL A 47 -16.16 -11.32 7.89
CA VAL A 47 -16.05 -11.23 9.36
C VAL A 47 -15.11 -10.09 9.71
N PHE A 48 -15.65 -9.10 10.41
CA PHE A 48 -14.91 -8.00 10.97
C PHE A 48 -14.35 -8.37 12.35
N GLN A 49 -13.10 -8.01 12.59
CA GLN A 49 -12.43 -8.21 13.87
C GLN A 49 -11.38 -7.12 14.13
N ILE A 50 -11.11 -6.88 15.41
CA ILE A 50 -10.05 -5.94 15.78
C ILE A 50 -8.71 -6.66 15.78
N PHE A 51 -7.71 -6.00 15.22
CA PHE A 51 -6.31 -6.30 15.48
C PHE A 51 -5.79 -5.32 16.54
N ASP A 52 -5.27 -5.85 17.65
CA ASP A 52 -4.64 -5.04 18.69
C ASP A 52 -3.35 -4.43 18.13
N ALA A 53 -3.40 -3.12 17.86
CA ALA A 53 -2.30 -2.42 17.24
C ALA A 53 -1.04 -2.44 18.12
N ILE A 54 0.12 -2.54 17.47
CA ILE A 54 1.43 -2.52 18.10
C ILE A 54 1.78 -1.07 18.47
N SER A 55 1.72 -0.77 19.77
CA SER A 55 2.19 0.50 20.30
C SER A 55 3.69 0.47 20.62
N PRO A 56 4.35 1.62 20.80
CA PRO A 56 5.74 1.67 21.30
C PRO A 56 5.94 1.02 22.68
N LYS A 57 4.85 0.77 23.43
CA LYS A 57 4.88 0.09 24.74
C LYS A 57 4.62 -1.42 24.64
N HIS A 58 4.32 -1.92 23.44
CA HIS A 58 4.02 -3.33 23.23
C HIS A 58 5.29 -4.18 23.49
N GLN A 59 5.13 -5.32 24.15
CA GLN A 59 6.25 -6.18 24.56
C GLN A 59 7.16 -6.60 23.39
N ASP A 60 6.56 -6.81 22.21
CA ASP A 60 7.28 -7.24 21.01
C ASP A 60 7.83 -6.08 20.17
N PHE A 61 7.55 -4.82 20.54
CA PHE A 61 7.90 -3.65 19.73
C PHE A 61 9.41 -3.57 19.46
N GLU A 62 10.22 -3.62 20.53
CA GLU A 62 11.69 -3.50 20.40
C GLU A 62 12.28 -4.65 19.60
N LYS A 63 11.80 -5.87 19.81
CA LYS A 63 12.26 -7.07 19.10
C LYS A 63 11.95 -6.97 17.60
N LEU A 64 10.72 -6.62 17.24
CA LEU A 64 10.31 -6.45 15.85
C LEU A 64 11.08 -5.31 15.18
N LEU A 65 11.32 -4.21 15.91
CA LEU A 65 12.08 -3.08 15.39
C LEU A 65 13.53 -3.45 15.09
N GLN A 66 14.19 -4.20 15.98
CA GLN A 66 15.56 -4.70 15.74
C GLN A 66 15.67 -5.60 14.50
N GLU A 67 14.61 -6.33 14.17
CA GLU A 67 14.56 -7.23 13.02
C GLU A 67 14.26 -6.49 11.70
N LEU A 68 13.31 -5.57 11.74
CA LEU A 68 12.65 -5.02 10.55
C LEU A 68 13.04 -3.57 10.24
N TYR A 69 13.63 -2.83 11.17
CA TYR A 69 14.04 -1.44 10.96
C TYR A 69 15.55 -1.26 11.01
N ASP A 70 16.06 -0.46 10.08
CA ASP A 70 17.45 -0.03 10.06
C ASP A 70 17.51 1.45 9.68
N ALA A 71 18.11 2.24 10.56
CA ALA A 71 18.26 3.67 10.35
C ALA A 71 19.11 3.97 9.10
N GLN A 72 20.11 3.13 8.76
CA GLN A 72 20.93 3.35 7.57
C GLN A 72 20.12 3.14 6.28
N SER A 73 19.27 2.11 6.26
CA SER A 73 18.33 1.86 5.16
C SER A 73 17.36 3.02 4.99
N LEU A 74 16.82 3.57 6.09
CA LEU A 74 15.98 4.77 6.04
C LEU A 74 16.72 5.98 5.46
N LEU A 75 17.97 6.22 5.86
CA LEU A 75 18.76 7.35 5.37
C LEU A 75 19.03 7.29 3.85
N GLN A 76 18.92 6.11 3.25
CA GLN A 76 19.09 5.88 1.80
C GLN A 76 17.77 5.92 1.04
N SER A 77 16.62 6.02 1.73
CA SER A 77 15.31 5.89 1.12
C SER A 77 14.85 7.17 0.43
N ASP A 78 13.96 6.99 -0.56
CA ASP A 78 13.28 8.11 -1.22
C ASP A 78 12.46 8.95 -0.22
N TRP A 79 11.91 8.32 0.83
CA TRP A 79 11.17 9.00 1.90
C TRP A 79 12.05 10.02 2.63
N TYR A 80 13.22 9.60 3.09
CA TYR A 80 14.13 10.48 3.84
C TYR A 80 14.68 11.62 2.97
N HIS A 81 14.77 11.40 1.65
CA HIS A 81 15.18 12.40 0.68
C HIS A 81 14.02 13.18 0.04
N SER A 82 12.78 12.91 0.44
CA SER A 82 11.61 13.68 0.03
C SER A 82 11.57 15.06 0.71
N TYR A 83 10.61 15.90 0.33
CA TYR A 83 10.42 17.21 0.99
C TYR A 83 9.95 17.08 2.45
N VAL A 84 9.48 15.90 2.87
CA VAL A 84 9.10 15.59 4.24
C VAL A 84 10.36 15.53 5.11
N GLY A 85 11.40 14.85 4.63
CA GLY A 85 12.78 14.94 5.16
C GLY A 85 12.95 14.54 6.63
N VAL A 86 11.97 13.87 7.22
CA VAL A 86 11.99 13.42 8.63
C VAL A 86 12.11 11.91 8.74
N GLY A 87 12.73 11.46 9.84
CA GLY A 87 12.73 10.05 10.20
C GLY A 87 11.34 9.56 10.61
N LEU A 88 11.18 8.24 10.72
CA LEU A 88 9.93 7.63 11.18
C LEU A 88 9.81 7.78 12.70
N THR A 89 8.65 8.21 13.15
CA THR A 89 8.28 8.29 14.56
C THR A 89 7.97 6.90 15.13
N LEU A 90 8.08 6.73 16.45
CA LEU A 90 7.73 5.46 17.10
C LEU A 90 6.27 5.02 16.83
N PRO A 91 5.27 5.91 16.81
CA PRO A 91 3.92 5.55 16.40
C PRO A 91 3.82 5.08 14.95
N GLU A 92 4.49 5.73 13.99
CA GLU A 92 4.51 5.29 12.58
C GLU A 92 5.14 3.91 12.43
N LEU A 93 6.23 3.64 13.17
CA LEU A 93 6.82 2.31 13.24
C LEU A 93 5.84 1.29 13.84
N GLY A 94 5.11 1.65 14.90
CA GLY A 94 4.07 0.79 15.48
C GLY A 94 2.93 0.48 14.52
N CYS A 95 2.49 1.47 13.74
CA CYS A 95 1.53 1.27 12.66
C CYS A 95 2.07 0.27 11.64
N TYR A 96 3.27 0.50 11.09
CA TYR A 96 3.89 -0.42 10.13
C TYR A 96 3.99 -1.85 10.66
N LEU A 97 4.43 -2.02 11.91
CA LEU A 97 4.54 -3.33 12.55
C LEU A 97 3.17 -4.02 12.67
N SER A 98 2.10 -3.26 12.93
CA SER A 98 0.73 -3.80 12.96
C SER A 98 0.31 -4.34 11.60
N HIS A 99 0.58 -3.59 10.53
CA HIS A 99 0.34 -4.04 9.14
C HIS A 99 1.19 -5.27 8.80
N TYR A 100 2.48 -5.27 9.16
CA TYR A 100 3.38 -6.40 8.91
C TYR A 100 2.90 -7.70 9.57
N LEU A 101 2.40 -7.64 10.81
CA LEU A 101 1.82 -8.80 11.48
C LEU A 101 0.54 -9.29 10.81
N LEU A 102 -0.30 -8.39 10.29
CA LEU A 102 -1.47 -8.76 9.50
C LEU A 102 -1.10 -9.33 8.11
N TRP A 103 0.00 -8.91 7.50
CA TRP A 103 0.53 -9.56 6.30
C TRP A 103 0.94 -11.01 6.60
N LYS A 104 1.64 -11.24 7.72
CA LYS A 104 1.96 -12.59 8.19
C LYS A 104 0.70 -13.43 8.43
N GLU A 105 -0.33 -12.84 9.04
CA GLU A 105 -1.61 -13.53 9.25
C GLU A 105 -2.32 -13.83 7.92
N CYS A 106 -2.32 -12.92 6.95
CA CYS A 106 -2.87 -13.16 5.61
C CYS A 106 -2.17 -14.34 4.92
N VAL A 107 -0.84 -14.43 5.00
CA VAL A 107 -0.07 -15.57 4.48
C VAL A 107 -0.42 -16.86 5.22
N LYS A 108 -0.57 -16.82 6.54
CA LYS A 108 -0.91 -17.98 7.37
C LYS A 108 -2.32 -18.49 7.11
N LEU A 109 -3.29 -17.60 6.91
CA LEU A 109 -4.65 -17.95 6.56
C LEU A 109 -4.75 -18.51 5.14
N ASP A 110 -3.78 -18.21 4.27
CA ASP A 110 -3.78 -18.52 2.84
C ASP A 110 -5.07 -18.07 2.15
N GLN A 111 -5.59 -16.92 2.58
CA GLN A 111 -6.83 -16.30 2.08
C GLN A 111 -6.64 -14.78 2.00
N PRO A 112 -7.34 -14.11 1.08
CA PRO A 112 -7.33 -12.66 1.03
C PRO A 112 -8.00 -12.04 2.26
N VAL A 113 -7.51 -10.86 2.65
CA VAL A 113 -7.99 -10.10 3.80
C VAL A 113 -8.22 -8.64 3.40
N VAL A 114 -9.04 -7.95 4.17
CA VAL A 114 -9.10 -6.48 4.17
C VAL A 114 -8.46 -5.98 5.47
N ILE A 115 -7.62 -4.97 5.37
CA ILE A 115 -6.97 -4.33 6.52
C ILE A 115 -7.36 -2.86 6.49
N LEU A 116 -7.90 -2.37 7.61
CA LEU A 116 -8.40 -1.01 7.81
C LEU A 116 -7.75 -0.39 9.06
N GLU A 117 -7.59 0.93 9.09
CA GLU A 117 -7.25 1.70 10.29
C GLU A 117 -8.51 2.04 11.12
N ASP A 118 -8.36 2.50 12.36
CA ASP A 118 -9.47 2.77 13.30
C ASP A 118 -10.17 4.13 13.12
N ASP A 119 -9.78 4.91 12.12
CA ASP A 119 -10.39 6.19 11.75
C ASP A 119 -11.22 6.12 10.46
N VAL A 120 -11.51 4.91 9.97
CA VAL A 120 -12.32 4.69 8.78
C VAL A 120 -13.83 4.74 9.06
N THR A 121 -14.58 5.12 8.03
CA THR A 121 -16.04 4.90 7.96
C THR A 121 -16.36 4.07 6.73
N LEU A 122 -17.24 3.08 6.87
CA LEU A 122 -17.64 2.22 5.76
C LEU A 122 -18.76 2.86 4.95
N GLU A 123 -18.51 3.07 3.67
CA GLU A 123 -19.53 3.53 2.74
C GLU A 123 -20.52 2.43 2.33
N SER A 124 -21.68 2.85 1.82
CA SER A 124 -22.76 1.93 1.41
C SER A 124 -22.33 0.85 0.39
N HIS A 125 -21.35 1.17 -0.45
CA HIS A 125 -20.82 0.32 -1.52
C HIS A 125 -19.61 -0.55 -1.10
N PHE A 126 -19.22 -0.57 0.18
CA PHE A 126 -18.09 -1.36 0.66
C PHE A 126 -18.14 -2.83 0.22
N MET A 127 -19.30 -3.48 0.35
CA MET A 127 -19.43 -4.90 -0.03
C MET A 127 -19.29 -5.16 -1.52
N GLN A 128 -19.76 -4.23 -2.35
CA GLN A 128 -19.58 -4.34 -3.79
C GLN A 128 -18.09 -4.25 -4.13
N ALA A 129 -17.39 -3.26 -3.56
CA ALA A 129 -15.94 -3.11 -3.74
C ALA A 129 -15.16 -4.36 -3.28
N LEU A 130 -15.54 -4.98 -2.16
CA LEU A 130 -14.93 -6.22 -1.69
C LEU A 130 -15.13 -7.38 -2.67
N GLU A 131 -16.35 -7.58 -3.17
CA GLU A 131 -16.61 -8.62 -4.17
C GLU A 131 -15.86 -8.39 -5.47
N ASP A 132 -15.71 -7.13 -5.88
CA ASP A 132 -14.96 -6.76 -7.06
C ASP A 132 -13.47 -7.01 -6.87
N CYS A 133 -12.92 -6.72 -5.68
CA CYS A 133 -11.54 -7.09 -5.34
C CYS A 133 -11.32 -8.61 -5.42
N LEU A 134 -12.23 -9.40 -4.84
CA LEU A 134 -12.15 -10.88 -4.84
C LEU A 134 -12.21 -11.49 -6.25
N LYS A 135 -12.87 -10.84 -7.21
CA LYS A 135 -12.94 -11.26 -8.61
C LYS A 135 -11.80 -10.69 -9.46
N SER A 136 -11.08 -9.70 -8.94
CA SER A 136 -10.02 -9.02 -9.65
C SER A 136 -8.73 -9.85 -9.68
N PRO A 137 -7.84 -9.62 -10.66
CA PRO A 137 -6.52 -10.26 -10.70
C PRO A 137 -5.49 -9.58 -9.79
N PHE A 138 -5.89 -8.58 -9.00
CA PHE A 138 -4.96 -7.74 -8.25
C PHE A 138 -4.65 -8.32 -6.88
N ASP A 139 -3.36 -8.45 -6.58
CA ASP A 139 -2.89 -8.95 -5.29
C ASP A 139 -3.04 -7.92 -4.15
N PHE A 140 -3.24 -6.65 -4.50
CA PHE A 140 -3.37 -5.50 -3.60
C PHE A 140 -4.28 -4.43 -4.23
N VAL A 141 -5.28 -3.94 -3.47
CA VAL A 141 -6.18 -2.85 -3.90
C VAL A 141 -6.37 -1.89 -2.74
N ARG A 142 -5.99 -0.61 -2.92
CA ARG A 142 -6.27 0.44 -1.93
C ARG A 142 -7.77 0.76 -1.94
N LEU A 143 -8.41 0.73 -0.78
CA LEU A 143 -9.81 1.10 -0.59
C LEU A 143 -9.96 2.57 -0.18
N TYR A 144 -8.87 3.18 0.26
CA TYR A 144 -8.74 4.61 0.54
C TYR A 144 -7.39 5.12 0.05
N GLY A 145 -7.35 6.33 -0.50
CA GLY A 145 -6.13 7.03 -0.84
C GLY A 145 -6.29 8.53 -0.62
N CYS A 146 -5.48 9.10 0.27
CA CYS A 146 -5.23 10.54 0.27
C CYS A 146 -4.15 10.80 -0.79
N TYR A 147 -4.30 11.79 -1.66
CA TYR A 147 -3.30 12.10 -2.70
C TYR A 147 -2.49 13.33 -2.31
N TRP A 148 -1.20 13.33 -2.63
CA TRP A 148 -0.39 14.54 -2.45
C TRP A 148 -0.83 15.60 -3.46
N TYR A 149 -1.24 16.79 -2.98
CA TYR A 149 -1.70 17.96 -3.77
C TYR A 149 -3.13 17.91 -4.34
N TYR A 150 -3.67 19.08 -4.72
CA TYR A 150 -4.92 19.21 -5.49
C TYR A 150 -4.75 18.49 -6.84
N HIS A 151 -5.18 17.23 -6.92
CA HIS A 151 -5.44 16.57 -8.19
C HIS A 151 -6.87 16.91 -8.61
N GLU A 152 -7.01 17.82 -9.59
CA GLU A 152 -8.23 17.87 -10.39
C GLU A 152 -8.22 16.66 -11.31
N THR A 153 -8.83 15.58 -10.87
CA THR A 153 -8.95 14.35 -11.67
C THR A 153 -9.79 14.65 -12.91
N LYS A 154 -9.17 14.63 -14.09
CA LYS A 154 -9.88 14.67 -15.38
C LYS A 154 -10.16 13.23 -15.77
N PHE A 155 -11.05 12.61 -15.01
CA PHE A 155 -11.40 11.21 -15.21
C PHE A 155 -11.75 10.92 -16.67
N HIS A 156 -11.02 9.99 -17.28
CA HIS A 156 -11.35 9.45 -18.59
C HIS A 156 -11.87 8.01 -18.40
N VAL A 157 -13.08 7.74 -18.88
CA VAL A 157 -13.61 6.38 -18.95
C VAL A 157 -12.87 5.63 -20.06
N LEU A 158 -12.13 4.57 -19.72
CA LEU A 158 -11.52 3.73 -20.74
C LEU A 158 -12.57 2.79 -21.36
N PRO A 159 -12.43 2.44 -22.65
CA PRO A 159 -13.34 1.53 -23.32
C PRO A 159 -13.35 0.13 -22.65
N LYS A 160 -14.50 -0.57 -22.75
CA LYS A 160 -14.76 -1.87 -22.09
C LYS A 160 -13.74 -2.97 -22.43
N GLU A 161 -13.04 -2.85 -23.54
CA GLU A 161 -11.93 -3.72 -23.92
C GLU A 161 -10.68 -2.85 -24.04
N PHE A 162 -9.85 -2.86 -22.99
CA PHE A 162 -8.55 -2.21 -23.00
C PHE A 162 -7.46 -3.27 -23.01
N VAL A 163 -6.79 -3.41 -24.15
CA VAL A 163 -5.58 -4.22 -24.26
C VAL A 163 -4.43 -3.34 -23.80
N PHE A 164 -3.75 -3.74 -22.72
CA PHE A 164 -2.50 -3.08 -22.35
C PHE A 164 -1.56 -3.15 -23.56
N PRO A 165 -0.96 -2.04 -24.01
CA PRO A 165 0.17 -2.15 -24.89
C PRO A 165 1.20 -3.03 -24.17
N PRO A 166 1.84 -4.00 -24.85
CA PRO A 166 2.88 -4.78 -24.23
C PRO A 166 3.88 -3.83 -23.57
N PHE A 167 4.33 -4.17 -22.35
CA PHE A 167 5.38 -3.46 -21.62
C PHE A 167 6.75 -3.64 -22.30
N ASP A 168 6.78 -3.61 -23.62
CA ASP A 168 7.99 -3.56 -24.43
C ASP A 168 8.34 -2.09 -24.60
N HIS A 169 8.81 -1.47 -23.53
CA HIS A 169 9.87 -0.48 -23.74
C HIS A 169 11.14 -1.29 -23.96
N PRO A 170 11.64 -1.45 -25.20
CA PRO A 170 13.04 -1.76 -25.34
C PRO A 170 13.75 -0.63 -24.59
N PHE A 171 14.52 -0.97 -23.55
CA PHE A 171 15.55 -0.09 -23.01
C PHE A 171 16.53 0.17 -24.16
N LYS A 172 16.15 1.02 -25.12
CA LYS A 172 17.08 1.62 -26.06
C LYS A 172 18.02 2.41 -25.17
N ASN A 173 19.29 2.03 -25.20
CA ASN A 173 20.41 2.72 -24.57
C ASN A 173 20.24 4.22 -24.77
N ASN A 174 19.61 4.88 -23.81
CA ASN A 174 19.40 6.31 -23.84
C ASN A 174 20.70 6.90 -23.28
N PRO A 175 21.55 7.54 -24.10
CA PRO A 175 22.87 8.01 -23.66
C PRO A 175 22.77 9.00 -22.49
N ILE A 176 21.60 9.63 -22.30
CA ILE A 176 21.27 10.47 -21.16
C ILE A 176 21.11 9.61 -19.89
N LEU A 177 20.39 8.49 -19.96
CA LEU A 177 20.18 7.58 -18.82
C LEU A 177 21.47 6.86 -18.41
N GLU A 178 22.33 6.51 -19.37
CA GLU A 178 23.69 6.01 -19.14
C GLU A 178 24.58 7.07 -18.45
N LYS A 179 24.48 8.34 -18.88
CA LYS A 179 25.13 9.47 -18.20
C LYS A 179 24.59 9.68 -16.79
N PHE A 180 23.28 9.55 -16.58
CA PHE A 180 22.67 9.63 -15.26
C PHE A 180 23.11 8.46 -14.37
N LYS A 181 23.17 7.22 -14.87
CA LYS A 181 23.72 6.07 -14.13
C LYS A 181 25.17 6.31 -13.71
N LYS A 182 26.03 6.79 -14.63
CA LYS A 182 27.41 7.18 -14.31
C LYS A 182 27.48 8.31 -13.28
N PHE A 183 26.57 9.28 -13.35
CA PHE A 183 26.47 10.37 -12.37
C PHE A 183 26.01 9.86 -11.00
N PHE A 184 25.11 8.86 -10.95
CA PHE A 184 24.69 8.18 -9.73
C PHE A 184 25.81 7.36 -9.07
N ASP A 185 26.63 6.67 -9.89
CA ASP A 185 27.84 5.99 -9.40
C ASP A 185 28.84 6.99 -8.80
N VAL A 186 28.98 8.17 -9.41
CA VAL A 186 29.82 9.26 -8.87
C VAL A 186 29.18 9.92 -7.64
N SER A 187 27.85 10.01 -7.56
CA SER A 187 27.16 10.64 -6.43
C SER A 187 27.16 9.80 -5.15
N ARG A 188 27.44 8.49 -5.24
CA ARG A 188 27.73 7.66 -4.05
C ARG A 188 28.96 8.13 -3.27
N PHE A 189 29.84 8.92 -3.89
CA PHE A 189 31.04 9.51 -3.27
C PHE A 189 30.86 10.97 -2.87
N LEU A 190 29.67 11.56 -3.09
CA LEU A 190 29.35 12.93 -2.67
C LEU A 190 28.80 12.95 -1.23
N ASN A 191 29.05 14.05 -0.51
CA ASN A 191 28.53 14.26 0.84
C ASN A 191 26.98 14.19 0.85
N LEU A 192 26.39 13.75 1.97
CA LEU A 192 24.95 13.56 2.19
C LEU A 192 24.11 14.78 1.77
N SER A 193 24.65 16.01 1.91
CA SER A 193 23.96 17.24 1.48
C SER A 193 23.89 17.39 -0.05
N THR A 194 24.91 16.97 -0.78
CA THR A 194 24.96 17.05 -2.25
C THR A 194 24.07 15.96 -2.87
N HIS A 195 24.01 14.78 -2.25
CA HIS A 195 23.04 13.74 -2.60
C HIS A 195 21.60 14.23 -2.45
N LYS A 196 21.26 14.91 -1.33
CA LYS A 196 19.94 15.50 -1.11
C LYS A 196 19.55 16.50 -2.21
N VAL A 197 20.46 17.39 -2.62
CA VAL A 197 20.18 18.39 -3.67
C VAL A 197 19.98 17.73 -5.03
N ILE A 198 20.82 16.77 -5.39
CA ILE A 198 20.71 16.04 -6.66
C ILE A 198 19.42 15.21 -6.70
N HIS A 199 19.14 14.46 -5.64
CA HIS A 199 17.92 13.66 -5.51
C HIS A 199 16.67 14.56 -5.59
N TYR A 200 16.69 15.72 -4.92
CA TYR A 200 15.62 16.71 -5.01
C TYR A 200 15.39 17.21 -6.45
N ILE A 201 16.45 17.54 -7.19
CA ILE A 201 16.36 17.99 -8.59
C ILE A 201 15.80 16.86 -9.47
N LEU A 202 16.29 15.63 -9.30
CA LEU A 202 15.83 14.47 -10.06
C LEU A 202 14.37 14.13 -9.77
N LYS A 203 13.94 14.18 -8.50
CA LYS A 203 12.54 14.01 -8.12
C LYS A 203 11.67 15.14 -8.66
N LYS A 204 12.17 16.38 -8.74
CA LYS A 204 11.44 17.48 -9.37
C LYS A 204 11.24 17.24 -10.88
N ILE A 205 12.24 16.69 -11.57
CA ILE A 205 12.15 16.29 -12.98
C ILE A 205 11.19 15.10 -13.14
N GLN A 206 11.34 14.05 -12.33
CA GLN A 206 10.47 12.88 -12.32
C GLN A 206 9.02 13.27 -12.00
N LYS A 207 8.80 14.20 -11.07
CA LYS A 207 7.48 14.77 -10.74
C LYS A 207 6.90 15.57 -11.90
N SER A 208 7.70 16.42 -12.55
CA SER A 208 7.26 17.15 -13.76
C SER A 208 6.89 16.19 -14.89
N TYR A 209 7.59 15.06 -14.99
CA TYR A 209 7.28 14.00 -15.95
C TYR A 209 5.97 13.29 -15.58
N TYR A 210 5.79 12.83 -14.33
CA TYR A 210 4.55 12.18 -13.92
C TYR A 210 3.34 13.11 -13.94
N ALA A 211 3.44 14.37 -13.51
CA ALA A 211 2.34 15.33 -13.60
C ALA A 211 1.81 15.57 -15.02
N THR A 212 2.62 15.23 -16.05
CA THR A 212 2.22 15.32 -17.47
C THR A 212 1.90 13.96 -18.10
N HIS A 213 2.13 12.86 -17.38
CA HIS A 213 1.96 11.47 -17.84
C HIS A 213 1.13 10.61 -16.87
N GLU A 214 0.52 11.23 -15.85
CA GLU A 214 -0.43 10.58 -14.95
C GLU A 214 -1.61 10.06 -15.76
N LYS A 215 -1.85 8.76 -15.63
CA LYS A 215 -2.98 8.10 -16.27
C LYS A 215 -3.91 7.60 -15.19
N GLU A 216 -5.09 8.19 -15.17
CA GLU A 216 -6.22 7.70 -14.41
C GLU A 216 -7.19 7.06 -15.40
N ALA A 217 -7.57 5.82 -15.12
CA ALA A 217 -8.39 5.04 -16.02
C ALA A 217 -9.51 4.35 -15.25
N PHE A 218 -10.76 4.59 -15.67
CA PHE A 218 -11.87 3.75 -15.24
C PHE A 218 -11.94 2.50 -16.10
N PHE A 219 -11.77 1.34 -15.47
CA PHE A 219 -12.11 0.07 -16.10
C PHE A 219 -13.54 -0.29 -15.71
N LEU A 220 -14.42 -0.42 -16.71
CA LEU A 220 -15.80 -0.90 -16.55
C LEU A 220 -16.66 -0.14 -15.51
N GLU A 221 -16.43 1.16 -15.30
CA GLU A 221 -17.15 2.00 -14.31
C GLU A 221 -16.97 1.59 -12.83
N HIS A 222 -16.12 0.59 -12.52
CA HIS A 222 -15.98 0.02 -11.17
C HIS A 222 -14.54 -0.06 -10.65
N PHE A 223 -13.53 0.21 -11.49
CA PHE A 223 -12.13 0.14 -11.07
C PHE A 223 -11.37 1.41 -11.46
N TYR A 224 -10.61 1.95 -10.50
CA TYR A 224 -9.74 3.09 -10.68
C TYR A 224 -8.28 2.63 -10.66
N LEU A 225 -7.62 2.68 -11.83
CA LEU A 225 -6.18 2.50 -11.94
C LEU A 225 -5.54 3.89 -11.96
N THR A 226 -4.61 4.13 -11.04
CA THR A 226 -3.91 5.40 -10.94
C THR A 226 -2.40 5.23 -10.85
N SER A 227 -1.68 6.08 -11.55
CA SER A 227 -0.24 6.28 -11.37
C SER A 227 0.06 7.48 -10.45
N VAL A 228 -0.95 8.00 -9.74
CA VAL A 228 -0.84 9.18 -8.87
C VAL A 228 -0.17 8.80 -7.55
N TYR A 229 0.67 9.69 -7.03
CA TYR A 229 1.33 9.53 -5.73
C TYR A 229 0.32 9.65 -4.58
N VAL A 230 0.01 8.50 -3.95
CA VAL A 230 -0.81 8.41 -2.74
C VAL A 230 0.03 8.81 -1.52
N ALA A 231 -0.54 9.66 -0.67
CA ALA A 231 0.03 10.20 0.56
C ALA A 231 -0.20 9.33 1.79
N SER A 232 -1.36 8.69 1.90
CA SER A 232 -1.66 7.77 2.99
C SER A 232 -2.72 6.76 2.59
N THR A 233 -2.79 5.65 3.31
CA THR A 233 -3.80 4.60 3.11
C THR A 233 -4.38 4.16 4.42
N ALA A 234 -5.68 4.42 4.61
CA ALA A 234 -6.43 4.00 5.78
C ALA A 234 -7.08 2.62 5.59
N GLY A 235 -7.01 2.02 4.39
CA GLY A 235 -7.56 0.69 4.17
C GLY A 235 -7.25 0.09 2.80
N TYR A 236 -7.08 -1.23 2.76
CA TYR A 236 -6.77 -1.96 1.53
C TYR A 236 -7.17 -3.44 1.61
N TYR A 237 -7.42 -4.02 0.44
CA TYR A 237 -7.51 -5.46 0.19
C TYR A 237 -6.14 -6.03 -0.13
N LEU A 238 -5.85 -7.23 0.38
CA LEU A 238 -4.56 -7.90 0.22
C LEU A 238 -4.74 -9.42 0.08
N THR A 239 -4.09 -10.00 -0.92
CA THR A 239 -3.98 -11.45 -1.09
C THR A 239 -2.74 -12.02 -0.38
N PRO A 240 -2.66 -13.34 -0.14
CA PRO A 240 -1.45 -13.97 0.40
C PRO A 240 -0.19 -13.72 -0.45
N LYS A 241 -0.34 -13.63 -1.77
CA LYS A 241 0.78 -13.32 -2.68
C LYS A 241 1.25 -11.87 -2.54
N GLY A 242 0.31 -10.93 -2.43
CA GLY A 242 0.62 -9.52 -2.14
C GLY A 242 1.29 -9.38 -0.77
N ALA A 243 0.77 -10.06 0.24
CA ALA A 243 1.34 -10.07 1.59
C ALA A 243 2.79 -10.60 1.62
N LYS A 244 3.07 -11.72 0.95
CA LYS A 244 4.46 -12.23 0.79
C LYS A 244 5.36 -11.19 0.14
N THR A 245 4.88 -10.53 -0.90
CA THR A 245 5.66 -9.49 -1.60
C THR A 245 6.00 -8.31 -0.67
N PHE A 246 5.04 -7.85 0.14
CA PHE A 246 5.30 -6.80 1.13
C PHE A 246 6.26 -7.25 2.23
N MET A 247 6.10 -8.48 2.74
CA MET A 247 7.02 -9.03 3.74
C MET A 247 8.45 -9.15 3.19
N GLU A 248 8.64 -9.70 2.00
CA GLU A 248 9.94 -9.79 1.33
C GLU A 248 10.57 -8.41 1.10
N ALA A 249 9.75 -7.41 0.76
CA ALA A 249 10.21 -6.02 0.64
C ALA A 249 10.68 -5.47 2.00
N THR A 250 9.93 -5.68 3.09
CA THR A 250 10.36 -5.28 4.44
C THR A 250 11.64 -6.00 4.86
N GLU A 251 11.76 -7.31 4.59
CA GLU A 251 12.96 -8.07 4.93
C GLU A 251 14.20 -7.56 4.19
N ARG A 252 14.02 -7.22 2.90
CA ARG A 252 15.10 -6.75 2.02
C ARG A 252 15.50 -5.30 2.26
N PHE A 253 14.54 -4.40 2.40
CA PHE A 253 14.78 -2.96 2.44
C PHE A 253 14.66 -2.36 3.83
N LYS A 254 14.12 -3.12 4.80
CA LYS A 254 13.73 -2.62 6.12
C LYS A 254 12.59 -1.59 6.03
N ILE A 255 12.07 -1.16 7.18
CA ILE A 255 11.04 -0.12 7.23
C ILE A 255 11.68 1.20 6.83
N ILE A 256 11.37 1.68 5.63
CA ILE A 256 11.99 2.87 5.02
C ILE A 256 11.01 4.00 4.70
N GLU A 257 9.72 3.75 4.93
CA GLU A 257 8.59 4.66 4.74
C GLU A 257 7.39 4.19 5.61
N PRO A 258 6.42 5.07 5.92
CA PRO A 258 5.14 4.64 6.48
C PRO A 258 4.32 3.81 5.46
N VAL A 259 3.23 3.18 5.92
CA VAL A 259 2.33 2.33 5.11
C VAL A 259 1.44 3.13 4.15
#